data_AF-A0A024S6N2-F1
#
_entry.id   AF-A0A024S6N2-F1
#
_cell.length_a   1.000
_cell.length_b   1.000
_cell.length_c   1.000
_cell.angle_alpha   90.00
_cell.angle_beta   90.00
_cell.angle_gamma   90.00
#
_symmetry.space_group_name_H-M   'P 1'
#
loop_
_entity.id
_entity.type
_entity.pdbx_description
1 polymer ?
#
loop_
_entity_poly.entity_id
_entity_poly.type
_entity_poly.pdbx_seq_one_letter_code
_entity_poly.pdbx_strand_id
1 'polypeptide(L)'
;MSTKDPAQVLETLRRLQSSNELSIIKLSESISNPTPNDAPQRISDASNTSLDSPSPTSLDADLIHYKELFAKLRFSYVEQVTKEKFIRAIVGDPPLIVTLQENLDLERENAEAKAQLKNLKLEVADLVSDLERRGRELSKRYENIQLETARLEELPAKIAELEKRIKELKSQQESPESDPNLRLPLTKTLGLVSKRKAEQQELARELEALQAKVPRKRKEAERLRAELLPLEAKRQSSTTAAREARRRKEAALGGVADDLEQRARWWRASESMLKQVLDIKQ
;
A
#
# COMPACT_ATOMS: atom_id res chain seq x y z
N MET A 1 -3.55 -23.27 -11.65
CA MET A 1 -3.08 -22.15 -12.50
C MET A 1 -1.61 -21.93 -12.18
N SER A 2 -0.74 -22.16 -13.15
CA SER A 2 0.72 -22.11 -12.94
C SER A 2 1.15 -20.66 -12.72
N THR A 3 1.51 -20.32 -11.48
CA THR A 3 2.01 -18.99 -11.10
C THR A 3 3.42 -18.83 -11.65
N LYS A 4 3.52 -18.48 -12.93
CA LYS A 4 4.79 -18.14 -13.55
C LYS A 4 5.34 -16.89 -12.87
N ASP A 5 6.62 -16.93 -12.51
CA ASP A 5 7.33 -15.81 -11.91
C ASP A 5 7.34 -14.61 -12.89
N PRO A 6 6.93 -13.40 -12.48
CA PRO A 6 6.92 -12.21 -13.34
C PRO A 6 8.29 -11.94 -13.99
N ALA A 7 9.40 -12.24 -13.30
CA ALA A 7 10.74 -12.06 -13.85
C ALA A 7 11.00 -12.96 -15.07
N GLN A 8 10.59 -14.24 -15.00
CA GLN A 8 10.72 -15.19 -16.11
C GLN A 8 9.84 -14.79 -17.30
N VAL A 9 8.64 -14.24 -17.03
CA VAL A 9 7.74 -13.74 -18.08
C VAL A 9 8.33 -12.52 -18.79
N LEU A 10 8.97 -11.60 -18.06
CA LEU A 10 9.68 -10.46 -18.68
C LEU A 10 10.85 -10.90 -19.56
N GLU A 11 11.66 -11.84 -19.10
CA GLU A 11 12.80 -12.34 -19.87
C GLU A 11 12.35 -13.02 -21.17
N THR A 12 11.30 -13.84 -21.09
CA THR A 12 10.70 -14.46 -22.28
C THR A 12 10.08 -13.43 -23.22
N LEU A 13 9.41 -12.40 -22.71
CA LEU A 13 8.89 -11.30 -23.53
C LEU A 13 10.01 -10.49 -24.22
N ARG A 14 11.07 -10.15 -23.50
CA ARG A 14 12.23 -9.43 -24.06
C ARG A 14 12.91 -10.24 -25.15
N ARG A 15 13.05 -11.55 -24.95
CA ARG A 15 13.58 -12.47 -25.98
C ARG A 15 12.69 -12.53 -27.22
N LEU A 16 11.37 -12.53 -27.05
CA LEU A 16 10.42 -12.54 -28.16
C LEU A 16 10.38 -11.20 -28.90
N GLN A 17 10.53 -10.08 -28.19
CA GLN A 17 10.62 -8.75 -28.78
C GLN A 17 11.91 -8.55 -29.57
N SER A 18 13.05 -9.01 -29.06
CA SER A 18 14.32 -8.92 -29.79
C SER A 18 14.38 -9.86 -31.00
N SER A 19 13.73 -11.03 -30.94
CA SER A 19 13.64 -11.92 -32.11
C SER A 19 12.69 -11.38 -33.18
N ASN A 20 11.64 -10.64 -32.79
CA ASN A 20 10.59 -10.16 -33.67
C ASN A 20 10.48 -8.63 -33.63
N GLU A 21 11.57 -7.93 -33.91
CA GLU A 21 11.55 -6.47 -34.05
C GLU A 21 10.70 -6.07 -35.26
N LEU A 22 9.45 -5.70 -35.00
CA LEU A 22 8.51 -5.17 -35.99
C LEU A 22 8.91 -3.75 -36.39
N SER A 23 9.96 -3.61 -37.19
CA SER A 23 10.24 -2.34 -37.86
C SER A 23 9.62 -2.35 -39.25
N ILE A 24 8.94 -1.27 -39.60
CA ILE A 24 8.33 -1.06 -40.93
C ILE A 24 9.38 -1.27 -42.03
N ILE A 25 10.64 -0.91 -41.75
CA ILE A 25 11.78 -1.06 -42.66
C ILE A 25 12.09 -2.55 -42.91
N LYS A 26 12.26 -3.39 -41.87
CA LYS A 26 12.50 -4.84 -42.03
C LYS A 26 11.33 -5.56 -42.70
N LEU A 27 10.09 -5.11 -42.45
CA LEU A 27 8.90 -5.67 -43.10
C LEU A 27 8.78 -5.21 -44.56
N SER A 28 9.22 -4.00 -44.89
CA SER A 28 9.25 -3.52 -46.29
C SER A 28 10.33 -4.21 -47.12
N GLU A 29 11.47 -4.58 -46.52
CA GLU A 29 12.53 -5.34 -47.19
C GLU A 29 12.07 -6.75 -47.59
N SER A 30 11.25 -7.41 -46.77
CA SER A 30 10.72 -8.73 -47.09
C SER A 30 9.61 -8.71 -48.15
N ILE A 31 8.89 -7.60 -48.29
CA ILE A 31 7.87 -7.39 -49.33
C ILE A 31 8.52 -6.99 -50.66
N SER A 32 9.60 -6.20 -50.63
CA SER A 32 10.32 -5.73 -51.83
C SER A 32 11.25 -6.77 -52.47
N ASN A 33 11.43 -7.95 -51.88
CA ASN A 33 12.22 -9.04 -52.46
C ASN A 33 11.35 -10.19 -52.99
N PRO A 34 10.65 -10.04 -54.14
CA PRO A 34 10.23 -11.18 -54.92
C PRO A 34 11.40 -11.63 -55.82
N THR A 35 12.07 -12.71 -55.42
CA THR A 35 13.00 -13.56 -56.24
C THR A 35 14.28 -12.93 -56.84
N PRO A 36 15.46 -13.57 -56.68
CA PRO A 36 16.69 -13.16 -57.35
C PRO A 36 16.79 -13.86 -58.71
N ASN A 37 16.03 -13.40 -59.70
CA ASN A 37 16.25 -13.75 -61.11
C ASN A 37 15.54 -12.74 -61.99
N ASP A 38 16.17 -11.58 -62.21
CA ASP A 38 16.21 -10.99 -63.53
C ASP A 38 17.36 -9.98 -63.66
N ALA A 39 17.92 -9.96 -64.86
CA ALA A 39 19.13 -9.26 -65.30
C ALA A 39 19.18 -7.75 -64.97
N PRO A 40 20.37 -7.10 -64.98
CA PRO A 40 20.49 -5.68 -64.65
C PRO A 40 19.69 -4.85 -65.67
N GLN A 41 18.56 -4.32 -65.23
CA GLN A 41 17.82 -3.28 -65.95
C GLN A 41 18.73 -2.05 -66.09
N ARG A 42 19.08 -1.74 -67.33
CA ARG A 42 19.62 -0.42 -67.69
C ARG A 42 18.53 0.61 -67.41
N ILE A 43 18.63 1.30 -66.29
CA ILE A 43 17.77 2.45 -65.96
C ILE A 43 18.49 3.71 -66.43
N SER A 44 18.13 4.18 -67.62
CA SER A 44 18.44 5.53 -68.07
C SER A 44 17.33 6.49 -67.62
N ASP A 45 17.76 7.45 -66.81
CA ASP A 45 17.25 8.81 -66.60
C ASP A 45 15.96 9.12 -65.79
N ALA A 46 16.18 10.11 -64.90
CA ALA A 46 15.27 11.13 -64.38
C ALA A 46 14.36 10.89 -63.16
N SER A 47 14.73 10.05 -62.18
CA SER A 47 14.01 10.02 -60.89
C SER A 47 14.82 9.50 -59.70
N ASN A 48 15.96 10.13 -59.38
CA ASN A 48 16.79 9.74 -58.22
C ASN A 48 17.02 10.87 -57.19
N THR A 49 16.22 11.94 -57.20
CA THR A 49 16.45 13.11 -56.33
C THR A 49 15.73 13.10 -54.98
N SER A 50 15.11 11.99 -54.55
CA SER A 50 14.32 11.98 -53.31
C SER A 50 14.52 10.70 -52.47
N LEU A 51 15.76 10.24 -52.32
CA LEU A 51 16.11 9.15 -51.40
C LEU A 51 16.55 9.65 -50.01
N ASP A 52 16.05 10.82 -49.58
CA ASP A 52 16.34 11.34 -48.24
C ASP A 52 15.17 11.01 -47.31
N SER A 53 15.24 9.84 -46.67
CA SER A 53 14.28 9.29 -45.69
C SER A 53 12.78 9.35 -46.09
N PRO A 54 12.13 8.22 -46.45
CA PRO A 54 10.71 8.21 -46.78
C PRO A 54 9.88 8.53 -45.52
N SER A 55 9.60 9.82 -45.31
CA SER A 55 8.59 10.27 -44.38
C SER A 55 7.23 9.89 -44.96
N PRO A 56 6.26 9.40 -44.16
CA PRO A 56 4.95 8.99 -44.67
C PRO A 56 4.25 10.09 -45.49
N THR A 57 4.50 11.36 -45.16
CA THR A 57 3.95 12.51 -45.88
C THR A 57 4.60 12.76 -47.25
N SER A 58 5.85 12.36 -47.47
CA SER A 58 6.50 12.49 -48.79
C SER A 58 6.02 11.42 -49.77
N LEU A 59 5.70 10.21 -49.28
CA LEU A 59 5.17 9.12 -50.10
C LEU A 59 3.81 9.47 -50.73
N ASP A 60 2.93 10.13 -49.99
CA ASP A 60 1.62 10.53 -50.52
C ASP A 60 1.77 11.56 -51.66
N ALA A 61 2.70 12.51 -51.52
CA ALA A 61 2.99 13.49 -52.56
C ALA A 61 3.58 12.83 -53.82
N ASP A 62 4.50 11.89 -53.64
CA ASP A 62 5.09 11.13 -54.75
C ASP A 62 4.03 10.28 -55.48
N LEU A 63 3.12 9.62 -54.74
CA LEU A 63 2.03 8.84 -55.34
C LEU A 63 1.09 9.71 -56.18
N ILE A 64 0.80 10.94 -55.74
CA ILE A 64 0.01 11.90 -56.54
C ILE A 64 0.78 12.29 -57.80
N HIS A 65 2.06 12.64 -57.68
CA HIS A 65 2.90 13.00 -58.81
C HIS A 65 2.98 11.88 -59.86
N TYR A 66 3.24 10.64 -59.44
CA TYR A 66 3.32 9.50 -60.35
C TYR A 66 1.98 9.20 -61.01
N LYS A 67 0.85 9.32 -60.30
CA LYS A 67 -0.48 9.15 -60.91
C LYS A 67 -0.71 10.15 -62.04
N GLU A 68 -0.33 11.41 -61.85
CA GLU A 68 -0.45 12.43 -62.89
C GLU A 68 0.50 12.18 -64.06
N LEU A 69 1.77 11.84 -63.78
CA LEU A 69 2.77 11.52 -64.80
C LEU A 69 2.33 10.33 -65.65
N PHE A 70 1.91 9.22 -65.03
CA PHE A 70 1.45 8.04 -65.75
C PHE A 70 0.14 8.28 -66.48
N ALA A 71 -0.77 9.11 -65.96
CA ALA A 71 -1.97 9.49 -66.70
C ALA A 71 -1.62 10.25 -68.00
N LYS A 72 -0.69 11.21 -67.93
CA LYS A 72 -0.18 11.94 -69.10
C LYS A 72 0.54 11.04 -70.07
N LEU A 73 1.42 10.16 -69.58
CA LEU A 73 2.18 9.22 -70.41
C LEU A 73 1.25 8.23 -71.11
N ARG A 74 0.25 7.69 -70.40
CA ARG A 74 -0.76 6.79 -70.96
C ARG A 74 -1.56 7.49 -72.06
N PHE A 75 -1.98 8.74 -71.85
CA PHE A 75 -2.69 9.52 -72.87
C PHE A 75 -1.82 9.72 -74.12
N SER A 76 -0.60 10.23 -73.95
CA SER A 76 0.34 10.45 -75.05
C SER A 76 0.66 9.17 -75.82
N TYR A 77 0.88 8.06 -75.11
CA TYR A 77 1.19 6.77 -75.73
C TYR A 77 0.01 6.22 -76.53
N VAL A 78 -1.19 6.21 -75.95
CA VAL A 78 -2.39 5.74 -76.65
C VAL A 78 -2.67 6.61 -77.88
N GLU A 79 -2.54 7.93 -77.77
CA GLU A 79 -2.69 8.84 -78.90
C GLU A 79 -1.65 8.57 -80.00
N GLN A 80 -0.37 8.41 -79.64
CA GLN A 80 0.68 8.16 -80.61
C GLN A 80 0.50 6.80 -81.32
N VAL A 81 0.24 5.73 -80.56
CA VAL A 81 0.03 4.39 -81.13
C VAL A 81 -1.22 4.34 -82.00
N THR A 82 -2.29 5.04 -81.63
CA THR A 82 -3.50 5.11 -82.45
C THR A 82 -3.27 5.88 -83.74
N LYS A 83 -2.58 7.03 -83.68
CA LYS A 83 -2.18 7.79 -84.88
C LYS A 83 -1.30 6.95 -85.81
N GLU A 84 -0.28 6.27 -85.28
CA GLU A 84 0.61 5.41 -86.05
C GLU A 84 -0.14 4.24 -86.69
N LYS A 85 -0.95 3.51 -85.91
CA LYS A 85 -1.77 2.40 -86.42
C LYS A 85 -2.73 2.85 -87.51
N PHE A 86 -3.36 4.01 -87.35
CA PHE A 86 -4.27 4.59 -88.35
C PHE A 86 -3.55 4.93 -89.65
N ILE A 87 -2.40 5.61 -89.56
CA ILE A 87 -1.59 5.94 -90.75
C ILE A 87 -1.12 4.65 -91.43
N ARG A 88 -0.64 3.66 -90.68
CA ARG A 88 -0.21 2.37 -91.23
C ARG A 88 -1.38 1.59 -91.85
N ALA A 89 -2.59 1.67 -91.31
CA ALA A 89 -3.77 1.01 -91.87
C ALA A 89 -4.20 1.62 -93.22
N ILE A 90 -4.04 2.94 -93.39
CA ILE A 90 -4.40 3.65 -94.63
C ILE A 90 -3.29 3.55 -95.69
N VAL A 91 -2.02 3.60 -95.27
CA VAL A 91 -0.85 3.62 -96.17
C VAL A 91 -0.32 2.21 -96.46
N GLY A 92 -0.68 1.21 -95.65
CA GLY A 92 -0.29 -0.18 -95.86
C GLY A 92 -0.93 -0.77 -97.12
N ASP A 93 -0.18 -1.65 -97.81
CA ASP A 93 -0.63 -2.35 -99.00
C ASP A 93 -0.63 -3.88 -98.72
N PRO A 94 -1.80 -4.54 -98.60
CA PRO A 94 -3.15 -4.03 -98.80
C PRO A 94 -3.70 -3.20 -97.60
N PRO A 95 -4.62 -2.26 -97.85
CA PRO A 95 -5.20 -1.42 -96.80
C PRO A 95 -6.00 -2.25 -95.81
N LEU A 96 -5.80 -1.99 -94.51
CA LEU A 96 -6.49 -2.73 -93.45
C LEU A 96 -7.89 -2.13 -93.24
N ILE A 97 -8.92 -2.79 -93.77
CA ILE A 97 -10.31 -2.38 -93.59
C ILE A 97 -10.89 -3.13 -92.39
N VAL A 98 -11.10 -2.42 -91.28
CA VAL A 98 -11.75 -2.99 -90.10
C VAL A 98 -13.20 -3.33 -90.45
N THR A 99 -13.58 -4.60 -90.31
CA THR A 99 -14.95 -5.03 -90.59
C THR A 99 -15.86 -4.75 -89.40
N LEU A 100 -17.18 -4.60 -89.65
CA LEU A 100 -18.15 -4.42 -88.57
C LEU A 100 -18.16 -5.61 -87.60
N GLN A 101 -17.89 -6.82 -88.09
CA GLN A 101 -17.81 -8.02 -87.25
C GLN A 101 -16.61 -7.97 -86.30
N GLU A 102 -15.43 -7.59 -86.78
CA GLU A 102 -14.24 -7.41 -85.93
C GLU A 102 -14.47 -6.37 -84.83
N ASN A 103 -15.15 -5.27 -85.13
CA ASN A 103 -15.50 -4.27 -84.11
C ASN A 103 -16.44 -4.84 -83.05
N LEU A 104 -17.47 -5.60 -83.46
CA LEU A 104 -18.41 -6.22 -82.53
C LEU A 104 -17.72 -7.27 -81.63
N ASP A 105 -16.78 -8.04 -82.17
CA ASP A 105 -16.04 -9.02 -81.39
C ASP A 105 -15.05 -8.34 -80.42
N LEU A 106 -14.35 -7.29 -80.85
CA LEU A 106 -13.50 -6.48 -79.96
C LEU A 106 -14.31 -5.73 -78.88
N GLU A 107 -15.54 -5.33 -79.18
CA GLU A 107 -16.45 -4.73 -78.19
C GLU A 107 -16.86 -5.74 -77.12
N ARG A 108 -17.12 -6.99 -77.51
CA ARG A 108 -17.41 -8.09 -76.58
C ARG A 108 -16.22 -8.41 -75.68
N GLU A 109 -15.04 -8.59 -76.26
CA GLU A 109 -13.80 -8.85 -75.51
C GLU A 109 -13.48 -7.70 -74.54
N ASN A 110 -13.63 -6.46 -74.98
CA ASN A 110 -13.45 -5.30 -74.11
C ASN A 110 -14.48 -5.25 -72.98
N ALA A 111 -15.73 -5.65 -73.24
CA ALA A 111 -16.76 -5.70 -72.20
C ALA A 111 -16.43 -6.75 -71.13
N GLU A 112 -15.96 -7.94 -71.54
CA GLU A 112 -15.51 -9.00 -70.64
C GLU A 112 -14.29 -8.57 -69.83
N ALA A 113 -13.25 -8.03 -70.48
CA ALA A 113 -12.06 -7.53 -69.80
C ALA A 113 -12.38 -6.37 -68.84
N LYS A 114 -13.31 -5.48 -69.20
CA LYS A 114 -13.79 -4.41 -68.29
C LYS A 114 -14.54 -4.97 -67.09
N ALA A 115 -15.34 -6.02 -67.27
CA ALA A 115 -16.04 -6.67 -66.17
C ALA A 115 -15.04 -7.34 -65.20
N GLN A 116 -14.07 -8.07 -65.73
CA GLN A 116 -12.99 -8.68 -64.93
C GLN A 116 -12.18 -7.62 -64.16
N LEU A 117 -11.79 -6.53 -64.83
CA LEU A 117 -11.06 -5.43 -64.20
C LEU A 117 -11.88 -4.76 -63.08
N LYS A 118 -13.19 -4.62 -63.25
CA LYS A 118 -14.08 -4.09 -62.20
C LYS A 118 -14.12 -5.02 -60.99
N ASN A 119 -14.25 -6.32 -61.20
CA ASN A 119 -14.26 -7.30 -60.11
C ASN A 119 -12.93 -7.28 -59.34
N LEU A 120 -11.80 -7.33 -60.04
CA LEU A 120 -10.47 -7.23 -59.43
C LEU A 120 -10.28 -5.92 -58.65
N LYS A 121 -10.81 -4.79 -59.15
CA LYS A 121 -10.76 -3.51 -58.41
C LYS A 121 -11.55 -3.55 -57.11
N LEU A 122 -12.71 -4.21 -57.11
CA LEU A 122 -13.51 -4.38 -55.89
C LEU A 122 -12.78 -5.29 -54.90
N GLU A 123 -12.23 -6.42 -55.36
CA GLU A 123 -11.45 -7.33 -54.52
C GLU A 123 -10.23 -6.64 -53.89
N VAL A 124 -9.49 -5.84 -54.66
CA VAL A 124 -8.36 -5.06 -54.15
C VAL A 124 -8.83 -4.01 -53.15
N ALA A 125 -9.94 -3.31 -53.41
CA ALA A 125 -10.48 -2.33 -52.47
C ALA A 125 -10.91 -2.98 -51.14
N ASP A 126 -11.55 -4.14 -51.20
CA ASP A 126 -11.93 -4.92 -50.02
C ASP A 126 -10.70 -5.38 -49.24
N LEU A 127 -9.68 -5.91 -49.92
CA LEU A 127 -8.43 -6.35 -49.31
C LEU A 127 -7.68 -5.19 -48.64
N VAL A 128 -7.64 -4.00 -49.26
CA VAL A 128 -7.05 -2.80 -48.66
C VAL A 128 -7.81 -2.40 -47.40
N SER A 129 -9.15 -2.40 -47.44
CA SER A 129 -9.98 -2.08 -46.27
C SER A 129 -9.74 -3.05 -45.10
N ASP A 130 -9.57 -4.34 -45.42
CA ASP A 130 -9.27 -5.38 -44.45
C ASP A 130 -7.87 -5.24 -43.86
N LEU A 131 -6.88 -4.89 -44.68
CA LEU A 131 -5.52 -4.60 -44.23
C LEU A 131 -5.49 -3.38 -43.30
N GLU A 132 -6.20 -2.30 -43.63
CA GLU A 132 -6.30 -1.12 -42.77
C GLU A 132 -6.93 -1.47 -41.42
N ARG A 133 -8.03 -2.23 -41.43
CA ARG A 133 -8.69 -2.69 -40.19
C ARG A 133 -7.74 -3.51 -39.34
N ARG A 134 -7.08 -4.52 -39.92
CA ARG A 134 -6.12 -5.37 -39.22
C ARG A 134 -4.91 -4.58 -38.72
N GLY A 135 -4.43 -3.61 -39.49
CA GLY A 135 -3.35 -2.70 -39.10
C GLY A 135 -3.70 -1.88 -37.85
N ARG A 136 -4.91 -1.31 -37.80
CA ARG A 136 -5.41 -0.58 -36.63
C ARG A 136 -5.58 -1.48 -35.41
N GLU A 137 -6.11 -2.69 -35.59
CA GLU A 137 -6.23 -3.66 -34.49
C GLU A 137 -4.87 -4.10 -33.95
N LEU A 138 -3.90 -4.34 -34.84
CA LEU A 138 -2.54 -4.72 -34.47
C LEU A 138 -1.84 -3.60 -33.70
N SER A 139 -1.96 -2.35 -34.15
CA SER A 139 -1.43 -1.17 -33.43
C SER A 139 -1.98 -1.09 -32.01
N LYS A 140 -3.30 -1.20 -31.82
CA LYS A 140 -3.91 -1.19 -30.47
C LYS A 140 -3.42 -2.34 -29.58
N ARG A 141 -3.31 -3.56 -30.14
CA ARG A 141 -2.80 -4.71 -29.40
C ARG A 141 -1.35 -4.52 -29.00
N TYR A 142 -0.54 -3.95 -29.89
CA TYR A 142 0.86 -3.66 -29.63
C TYR A 142 1.02 -2.62 -28.51
N GLU A 143 0.25 -1.53 -28.54
CA GLU A 143 0.21 -0.54 -27.47
C GLU A 143 -0.17 -1.16 -26.12
N ASN A 144 -1.20 -2.00 -26.08
CA ASN A 144 -1.61 -2.70 -24.87
C ASN A 144 -0.50 -3.60 -24.33
N ILE A 145 0.18 -4.37 -25.19
CA ILE A 145 1.30 -5.21 -24.79
C ILE A 145 2.45 -4.37 -24.23
N GLN A 146 2.75 -3.21 -24.82
CA GLN A 146 3.77 -2.30 -24.28
C GLN A 146 3.40 -1.80 -22.88
N LEU A 147 2.15 -1.38 -22.68
CA LEU A 147 1.66 -0.93 -21.36
C LEU A 147 1.70 -2.05 -20.31
N GLU A 148 1.30 -3.26 -20.67
CA GLU A 148 1.36 -4.43 -19.79
C GLU A 148 2.80 -4.83 -19.48
N THR A 149 3.71 -4.72 -20.46
CA THR A 149 5.13 -4.99 -20.27
C THR A 149 5.73 -4.00 -19.26
N ALA A 150 5.45 -2.69 -19.42
CA ALA A 150 5.90 -1.67 -18.47
C ALA A 150 5.38 -1.93 -17.04
N ARG A 151 4.10 -2.31 -16.90
CA ARG A 151 3.54 -2.71 -15.59
C ARG A 151 4.26 -3.92 -15.02
N LEU A 152 4.55 -4.91 -15.86
CA LEU A 152 5.23 -6.13 -15.45
C LEU A 152 6.66 -5.84 -14.99
N GLU A 153 7.36 -4.85 -15.57
CA GLU A 153 8.68 -4.40 -15.13
C GLU A 153 8.67 -3.79 -13.71
N GLU A 154 7.59 -3.12 -13.31
CA GLU A 154 7.46 -2.54 -11.96
C GLU A 154 7.09 -3.57 -10.87
N LEU A 155 6.45 -4.67 -11.25
CA LEU A 155 5.91 -5.64 -10.29
C LEU A 155 6.98 -6.31 -9.40
N PRO A 156 8.14 -6.76 -9.92
CA PRO A 156 9.18 -7.37 -9.09
C PRO A 156 9.67 -6.45 -7.96
N ALA A 157 9.85 -5.15 -8.25
CA ALA A 157 10.26 -4.18 -7.25
C ALA A 157 9.20 -4.01 -6.16
N LYS A 158 7.92 -3.92 -6.54
CA LYS A 158 6.79 -3.85 -5.60
C LYS A 158 6.66 -5.11 -4.75
N ILE A 159 6.88 -6.29 -5.32
CA ILE A 159 6.88 -7.57 -4.58
C ILE A 159 8.02 -7.57 -3.55
N ALA A 160 9.24 -7.19 -3.95
CA ALA A 160 10.38 -7.14 -3.04
C ALA A 160 10.16 -6.14 -1.88
N GLU A 161 9.54 -4.99 -2.15
CA GLU A 161 9.17 -4.01 -1.14
C GLU A 161 8.14 -4.57 -0.15
N LEU A 162 7.08 -5.20 -0.65
CA LEU A 162 6.05 -5.83 0.18
C LEU A 162 6.63 -6.97 1.02
N GLU A 163 7.50 -7.80 0.46
CA GLU A 163 8.19 -8.86 1.20
C GLU A 163 9.08 -8.30 2.32
N LYS A 164 9.82 -7.22 2.04
CA LYS A 164 10.62 -6.53 3.06
C LYS A 164 9.74 -6.01 4.18
N ARG A 165 8.60 -5.39 3.84
CA ARG A 165 7.65 -4.86 4.81
C ARG A 165 6.97 -5.96 5.63
N ILE A 166 6.66 -7.09 5.03
CA ILE A 166 6.16 -8.29 5.74
C ILE A 166 7.22 -8.80 6.71
N LYS A 167 8.49 -8.89 6.30
CA LYS A 167 9.59 -9.31 7.18
C LYS A 167 9.76 -8.35 8.36
N GLU A 168 9.69 -7.04 8.11
CA GLU A 168 9.76 -6.01 9.15
C GLU A 168 8.58 -6.11 10.14
N LEU A 169 7.36 -6.29 9.65
CA LEU A 169 6.18 -6.46 10.50
C LEU A 169 6.28 -7.75 11.34
N LYS A 170 6.79 -8.84 10.77
CA LYS A 170 7.03 -10.08 11.50
C LYS A 170 8.11 -9.90 12.58
N SER A 171 9.21 -9.20 12.29
CA SER A 171 10.25 -8.95 13.30
C SER A 171 9.77 -8.01 14.41
N GLN A 172 8.96 -6.99 14.08
CA GLN A 172 8.29 -6.15 15.07
C GLN A 172 7.33 -6.97 15.94
N GLN A 173 6.59 -7.92 15.35
CA GLN A 173 5.72 -8.82 16.10
C GLN A 173 6.49 -9.81 16.98
N GLU A 174 7.69 -10.23 16.59
CA GLU A 174 8.54 -11.17 17.35
C GLU A 174 9.39 -10.49 18.44
N SER A 175 9.61 -9.16 18.36
CA SER A 175 10.47 -8.36 19.26
C SER A 175 10.19 -8.54 20.77
N PRO A 176 11.06 -9.21 21.54
CA PRO A 176 10.76 -9.79 22.86
C PRO A 176 10.40 -8.80 23.98
N GLU A 177 10.49 -7.50 23.73
CA GLU A 177 10.19 -6.44 24.70
C GLU A 177 8.69 -6.12 24.81
N SER A 178 7.83 -6.68 23.96
CA SER A 178 6.39 -6.41 23.98
C SER A 178 5.63 -7.43 24.85
N ASP A 179 4.80 -6.94 25.77
CA ASP A 179 3.99 -7.75 26.67
C ASP A 179 3.31 -8.93 25.95
N PRO A 180 3.40 -10.18 26.48
CA PRO A 180 2.84 -11.36 25.83
C PRO A 180 1.31 -11.29 25.66
N ASN A 181 0.64 -10.44 26.45
CA ASN A 181 -0.80 -10.18 26.34
C ASN A 181 -1.17 -9.33 25.11
N LEU A 182 -0.24 -8.58 24.53
CA LEU A 182 -0.44 -7.79 23.30
C LEU A 182 -0.31 -8.64 22.02
N ARG A 183 0.19 -9.88 22.15
CA ARG A 183 0.39 -10.83 21.03
C ARG A 183 -0.71 -11.87 20.92
N LEU A 184 -1.79 -11.71 21.68
CA LEU A 184 -2.87 -12.67 21.71
C LEU A 184 -3.75 -12.52 20.46
N PRO A 185 -4.21 -13.63 19.85
CA PRO A 185 -5.23 -13.59 18.82
C PRO A 185 -6.47 -12.85 19.33
N LEU A 186 -7.20 -12.20 18.42
CA LEU A 186 -8.39 -11.40 18.74
C LEU A 186 -9.40 -12.13 19.65
N THR A 187 -9.57 -13.44 19.46
CA THR A 187 -10.45 -14.26 20.29
C THR A 187 -9.98 -14.33 21.75
N LYS A 188 -8.67 -14.48 21.97
CA LYS A 188 -8.08 -14.54 23.32
C LYS A 188 -8.06 -13.16 23.98
N THR A 189 -7.84 -12.07 23.23
CA THR A 189 -7.91 -10.71 23.79
C THR A 189 -9.34 -10.37 24.23
N LEU A 190 -10.35 -10.69 23.41
CA LEU A 190 -11.75 -10.53 23.79
C LEU A 190 -12.10 -11.33 25.05
N GLY A 191 -11.59 -12.55 25.19
CA GLY A 191 -11.76 -13.36 26.39
C GLY A 191 -11.07 -12.79 27.63
N LEU A 192 -9.89 -12.17 27.50
CA LEU A 192 -9.25 -11.47 28.63
C LEU A 192 -9.98 -10.19 29.01
N VAL A 193 -10.48 -9.45 28.02
CA VAL A 193 -11.27 -8.23 28.27
C VAL A 193 -12.56 -8.57 29.00
N SER A 194 -13.26 -9.66 28.64
CA SER A 194 -14.46 -10.08 29.35
C SER A 194 -14.17 -10.50 30.79
N LYS A 195 -13.08 -11.26 31.03
CA LYS A 195 -12.63 -11.63 32.38
C LYS A 195 -12.31 -10.41 33.23
N ARG A 196 -11.49 -9.47 32.74
CA ARG A 196 -11.16 -8.24 33.48
C ARG A 196 -12.38 -7.37 33.75
N LYS A 197 -13.35 -7.32 32.82
CA LYS A 197 -14.62 -6.63 33.05
C LYS A 197 -15.44 -7.28 34.17
N ALA A 198 -15.47 -8.62 34.24
CA ALA A 198 -16.13 -9.33 35.32
C ALA A 198 -15.44 -9.07 36.67
N GLU A 199 -14.12 -9.17 36.73
CA GLU A 199 -13.32 -8.84 37.92
C GLU A 199 -13.55 -7.39 38.38
N GLN A 200 -13.59 -6.44 37.44
CA GLN A 200 -13.86 -5.03 37.74
C GLN A 200 -15.28 -4.83 38.31
N GLN A 201 -16.28 -5.57 37.81
CA GLN A 201 -17.64 -5.53 38.34
C GLN A 201 -17.73 -6.15 39.74
N GLU A 202 -17.01 -7.24 40.00
CA GLU A 202 -16.93 -7.87 41.33
C GLU A 202 -16.28 -6.91 42.34
N LEU A 203 -15.12 -6.34 42.00
CA LEU A 203 -14.44 -5.34 42.84
C LEU A 203 -15.31 -4.10 43.09
N ALA A 204 -16.07 -3.65 42.09
CA ALA A 204 -17.01 -2.53 42.26
C ALA A 204 -18.12 -2.87 43.27
N ARG A 205 -18.68 -4.09 43.22
CA ARG A 205 -19.67 -4.57 44.18
C ARG A 205 -19.09 -4.70 45.59
N GLU A 206 -17.87 -5.20 45.71
CA GLU A 206 -17.17 -5.28 46.99
C GLU A 206 -16.90 -3.90 47.58
N LEU A 207 -16.46 -2.94 46.76
CA LEU A 207 -16.26 -1.56 47.17
C LEU A 207 -17.57 -0.93 47.64
N GLU A 208 -18.67 -1.13 46.92
CA GLU A 208 -19.99 -0.62 47.30
C GLU A 208 -20.45 -1.23 48.64
N ALA A 209 -20.29 -2.55 48.80
CA ALA A 209 -20.62 -3.24 50.05
C ALA A 209 -19.76 -2.78 51.24
N LEU A 210 -18.47 -2.50 51.01
CA LEU A 210 -17.58 -1.94 52.04
C LEU A 210 -17.97 -0.49 52.36
N GLN A 211 -18.22 0.35 51.35
CA GLN A 211 -18.68 1.73 51.54
C GLN A 211 -19.99 1.78 52.34
N ALA A 212 -20.91 0.85 52.13
CA ALA A 212 -22.14 0.76 52.93
C ALA A 212 -21.90 0.35 54.39
N LYS A 213 -20.83 -0.42 54.68
CA LYS A 213 -20.45 -0.84 56.04
C LYS A 213 -19.69 0.24 56.83
N VAL A 214 -18.91 1.09 56.13
CA VAL A 214 -18.14 2.20 56.74
C VAL A 214 -18.96 3.10 57.66
N PRO A 215 -20.14 3.66 57.29
CA PRO A 215 -20.87 4.56 58.17
C PRO A 215 -21.42 3.86 59.41
N ARG A 216 -21.81 2.58 59.32
CA ARG A 216 -22.27 1.80 60.47
C ARG A 216 -21.13 1.57 61.46
N LYS A 217 -19.96 1.14 60.98
CA LYS A 217 -18.77 0.98 61.80
C LYS A 217 -18.26 2.29 62.39
N ARG A 218 -18.40 3.39 61.66
CA ARG A 218 -18.10 4.73 62.17
C ARG A 218 -19.02 5.13 63.33
N LYS A 219 -20.34 4.91 63.19
CA LYS A 219 -21.31 5.15 64.27
C LYS A 219 -21.08 4.25 65.48
N GLU A 220 -20.76 2.97 65.28
CA GLU A 220 -20.39 2.04 66.36
C GLU A 220 -19.13 2.53 67.10
N ALA A 221 -18.10 2.97 66.37
CA ALA A 221 -16.89 3.51 66.96
C ALA A 221 -17.14 4.83 67.72
N GLU A 222 -17.98 5.72 67.20
CA GLU A 222 -18.40 6.95 67.89
C GLU A 222 -19.18 6.64 69.17
N ARG A 223 -20.09 5.66 69.14
CA ARG A 223 -20.82 5.20 70.34
C ARG A 223 -19.88 4.62 71.39
N LEU A 224 -18.98 3.72 71.01
CA LEU A 224 -18.01 3.13 71.94
C LEU A 224 -17.07 4.21 72.52
N ARG A 225 -16.66 5.20 71.74
CA ARG A 225 -15.91 6.37 72.25
C ARG A 225 -16.73 7.16 73.27
N ALA A 226 -18.01 7.41 73.01
CA ALA A 226 -18.89 8.10 73.94
C ALA A 226 -19.10 7.30 75.24
N GLU A 227 -19.12 5.96 75.18
CA GLU A 227 -19.21 5.08 76.35
C GLU A 227 -17.88 4.99 77.12
N LEU A 228 -16.72 5.10 76.45
CA LEU A 228 -15.41 5.09 77.08
C LEU A 228 -15.11 6.37 77.88
N LEU A 229 -15.48 7.55 77.38
CA LEU A 229 -15.23 8.84 78.06
C LEU A 229 -15.67 8.87 79.55
N PRO A 230 -16.91 8.47 79.92
CA PRO A 230 -17.33 8.45 81.31
C PRO A 230 -16.65 7.33 82.12
N LEU A 231 -16.27 6.21 81.50
CA LEU A 231 -15.52 5.14 82.16
C LEU A 231 -14.08 5.57 82.48
N GLU A 232 -13.44 6.27 81.55
CA GLU A 232 -12.13 6.89 81.76
C GLU A 232 -12.18 7.95 82.84
N ALA A 233 -13.21 8.81 82.84
CA ALA A 233 -13.43 9.79 83.91
C ALA A 233 -13.64 9.11 85.27
N LYS A 234 -14.44 8.03 85.34
CA LYS A 234 -14.64 7.22 86.55
C LYS A 234 -13.35 6.53 87.01
N ARG A 235 -12.52 6.06 86.08
CA ARG A 235 -11.19 5.49 86.38
C ARG A 235 -10.24 6.56 86.90
N GLN A 236 -10.25 7.76 86.32
CA GLN A 236 -9.43 8.86 86.80
C GLN A 236 -9.89 9.33 88.18
N SER A 237 -11.19 9.44 88.43
CA SER A 237 -11.73 9.78 89.75
C SER A 237 -11.45 8.69 90.80
N SER A 238 -11.53 7.41 90.44
CA SER A 238 -11.22 6.31 91.37
C SER A 238 -9.72 6.21 91.65
N THR A 239 -8.85 6.42 90.65
CA THR A 239 -7.40 6.42 90.84
C THR A 239 -6.92 7.63 91.65
N THR A 240 -7.51 8.81 91.45
CA THR A 240 -7.25 9.99 92.29
C THR A 240 -7.77 9.78 93.71
N ALA A 241 -9.01 9.29 93.89
CA ALA A 241 -9.54 8.94 95.20
C ALA A 241 -8.67 7.88 95.93
N ALA A 242 -8.19 6.86 95.22
CA ALA A 242 -7.28 5.85 95.78
C ALA A 242 -5.91 6.44 96.14
N ARG A 243 -5.34 7.33 95.30
CA ARG A 243 -4.09 8.05 95.61
C ARG A 243 -4.26 8.98 96.79
N GLU A 244 -5.37 9.70 96.90
CA GLU A 244 -5.66 10.54 98.05
C GLU A 244 -5.92 9.73 99.31
N ALA A 245 -6.61 8.59 99.24
CA ALA A 245 -6.79 7.68 100.38
C ALA A 245 -5.44 7.13 100.84
N ARG A 246 -4.54 6.78 99.90
CA ARG A 246 -3.17 6.39 100.20
C ARG A 246 -2.38 7.53 100.83
N ARG A 247 -2.46 8.75 100.29
CA ARG A 247 -1.84 9.95 100.89
C ARG A 247 -2.40 10.28 102.27
N ARG A 248 -3.72 10.14 102.50
CA ARG A 248 -4.35 10.32 103.81
C ARG A 248 -3.88 9.27 104.80
N LYS A 249 -3.72 8.02 104.38
CA LYS A 249 -3.14 6.94 105.20
C LYS A 249 -1.66 7.20 105.51
N GLU A 250 -0.86 7.60 104.53
CA GLU A 250 0.54 7.95 104.69
C GLU A 250 0.73 9.22 105.56
N ALA A 251 -0.13 10.23 105.44
CA ALA A 251 -0.12 11.42 106.29
C ALA A 251 -0.60 11.13 107.72
N ALA A 252 -1.60 10.26 107.89
CA ALA A 252 -2.04 9.82 109.21
C ALA A 252 -0.99 8.95 109.93
N LEU A 253 -0.21 8.16 109.20
CA LEU A 253 0.91 7.39 109.74
C LEU A 253 2.18 8.26 109.91
N GLY A 254 2.38 9.26 109.05
CA GLY A 254 3.52 10.17 109.09
C GLY A 254 3.46 11.20 110.22
N GLY A 255 2.25 11.62 110.62
CA GLY A 255 2.09 12.52 111.77
C GLY A 255 2.52 11.89 113.10
N VAL A 256 2.34 10.58 113.27
CA VAL A 256 2.78 9.87 114.49
C VAL A 256 4.31 9.70 114.52
N ALA A 257 4.96 9.57 113.36
CA ALA A 257 6.41 9.47 113.27
C ALA A 257 7.11 10.84 113.46
N ASP A 258 6.57 11.90 112.87
CA ASP A 258 7.11 13.26 113.02
C ASP A 258 6.95 13.79 114.46
N ASP A 259 5.83 13.49 115.15
CA ASP A 259 5.66 13.83 116.57
C ASP A 259 6.68 13.09 117.47
N LEU A 260 7.00 11.84 117.14
CA LEU A 260 8.04 11.07 117.84
C LEU A 260 9.45 11.59 117.55
N GLU A 261 9.75 11.99 116.32
CA GLU A 261 11.03 12.59 115.97
C GLU A 261 11.23 13.97 116.59
N GLN A 262 10.19 14.82 116.63
CA GLN A 262 10.24 16.12 117.30
C GLN A 262 10.47 15.95 118.81
N ARG A 263 9.78 14.99 119.45
CA ARG A 263 10.05 14.63 120.85
C ARG A 263 11.47 14.11 121.03
N ALA A 264 11.97 13.24 120.16
CA ALA A 264 13.34 12.71 120.26
C ALA A 264 14.40 13.82 120.07
N ARG A 265 14.18 14.79 119.18
CA ARG A 265 15.06 15.97 119.03
C ARG A 265 15.03 16.85 120.26
N TRP A 266 13.86 17.10 120.83
CA TRP A 266 13.72 17.85 122.08
C TRP A 266 14.41 17.14 123.24
N TRP A 267 14.22 15.83 123.39
CA TRP A 267 14.90 15.02 124.40
C TRP A 267 16.42 15.06 124.21
N ARG A 268 16.95 14.87 123.00
CA ARG A 268 18.40 14.98 122.74
C ARG A 268 18.95 16.39 122.98
N ALA A 269 18.18 17.45 122.66
CA ALA A 269 18.58 18.82 122.95
C ALA A 269 18.58 19.12 124.45
N SER A 270 17.58 18.63 125.19
CA SER A 270 17.55 18.73 126.66
C SER A 270 18.68 17.93 127.30
N GLU A 271 19.01 16.76 126.76
CA GLU A 271 20.13 15.93 127.22
C GLU A 271 21.47 16.61 126.93
N SER A 272 21.63 17.22 125.75
CA SER A 272 22.81 18.02 125.39
C SER A 272 22.99 19.24 126.29
N MET A 273 21.92 19.98 126.60
CA MET A 273 21.97 21.12 127.52
C MET A 273 22.29 20.66 128.95
N LEU A 274 21.67 19.58 129.43
CA LEU A 274 21.98 19.01 130.75
C LEU A 274 23.43 18.53 130.83
N LYS A 275 23.96 17.90 129.76
CA LYS A 275 25.36 17.49 129.67
C LYS A 275 26.34 18.68 129.66
N GLN A 276 25.96 19.81 129.04
CA GLN A 276 26.78 21.04 129.04
C GLN A 276 26.78 21.77 130.40
N VAL A 277 25.70 21.69 131.19
CA VAL A 277 25.60 22.38 132.49
C VAL A 277 26.23 21.57 133.63
N LEU A 278 26.36 20.25 133.48
CA LEU A 278 26.84 19.37 134.56
C LEU A 278 28.33 18.97 134.46
N ASP A 279 29.08 19.41 133.46
CA ASP A 279 30.54 19.17 133.30
C ASP A 279 30.97 17.72 133.61
N ILE A 280 30.20 16.74 133.13
CA ILE A 280 30.49 15.30 133.29
C ILE A 280 31.36 14.87 132.10
N LYS A 281 32.61 14.50 132.38
CA LYS A 281 33.45 13.75 131.44
C LYS A 281 32.93 12.31 131.31
N GLN A 282 32.82 11.90 130.04
CA GLN A 282 32.44 10.59 129.47
C GLN A 282 30.95 10.25 129.49
#